data_AF-A0A920RLI5-F1
#
_entry.id   AF-A0A920RLI5-F1
#
_cell.length_a   1.000
_cell.length_b   1.000
_cell.length_c   1.000
_cell.angle_alpha   90.00
_cell.angle_beta   90.00
_cell.angle_gamma   90.00
#
_symmetry.space_group_name_H-M   'P 1'
#
loop_
_entity.id
_entity.type
_entity.pdbx_description
1 polymer ?
#
loop_
_entity_poly.entity_id
_entity_poly.type
_entity_poly.pdbx_seq_one_letter_code
_entity_poly.pdbx_strand_id
1 'polypeptide(L)' 'MPGEQIRMNLIEGPFSVLEGNWSFTGLDECASRVDLRVEFSFSGRLIERSISGVFSQICGSLVDPFADRACQVYGERRFA' A
#
# COMPACT_ATOMS: atom_id res chain seq x y z
N MET A 1 13.90 0.36 10.67
CA MET A 1 15.20 -0.23 10.30
C MET A 1 15.24 -0.46 8.79
N PRO A 2 16.38 -0.78 8.16
CA PRO A 2 16.41 -1.10 6.74
C PRO A 2 15.46 -2.26 6.42
N GLY A 3 14.64 -2.12 5.36
CA GLY A 3 13.74 -3.18 4.90
C GLY A 3 12.38 -3.30 5.64
N GLU A 4 12.12 -2.49 6.66
CA GLU A 4 10.84 -2.55 7.41
C GLU A 4 9.75 -1.61 6.87
N GLN A 5 10.10 -0.65 6.02
CA GLN A 5 9.16 0.35 5.51
C GLN A 5 9.47 0.78 4.08
N ILE A 6 8.42 1.13 3.34
CA ILE A 6 8.52 1.87 2.07
C ILE A 6 7.66 3.13 2.20
N ARG A 7 8.26 4.29 1.93
CA ARG A 7 7.54 5.57 1.91
C ARG A 7 7.22 5.98 0.48
N MET A 8 6.01 6.47 0.29
CA MET A 8 5.49 7.01 -0.95
C MET A 8 5.15 8.48 -0.72
N ASN A 9 5.60 9.34 -1.62
CA ASN A 9 5.26 10.76 -1.63
C ASN A 9 4.68 11.11 -3.00
N LEU A 10 3.75 12.06 -3.01
CA LEU A 10 3.22 12.62 -4.24
C LEU A 10 4.34 13.25 -5.07
N ILE A 11 4.46 12.80 -6.32
CA ILE A 11 5.29 13.46 -7.34
C ILE A 11 4.38 14.29 -8.26
N GLU A 12 3.34 13.65 -8.79
CA GLU A 12 2.37 14.26 -9.70
C GLU A 12 1.01 13.59 -9.52
N GLY A 13 -0.08 14.34 -9.70
CA GLY A 13 -1.43 13.82 -9.70
C GLY A 13 -2.46 14.84 -9.24
N PRO A 14 -3.75 14.46 -9.24
CA PRO A 14 -4.84 15.35 -8.85
C PRO A 14 -4.98 15.52 -7.33
N PHE A 15 -3.88 15.37 -6.59
CA PHE A 15 -3.82 15.37 -5.13
C PHE A 15 -3.05 16.60 -4.66
N SER A 16 -3.46 17.19 -3.53
CA SER A 16 -2.67 18.20 -2.81
C SER A 16 -1.78 17.54 -1.76
N VAL A 17 -2.22 16.39 -1.23
CA VAL A 17 -1.45 15.50 -0.37
C VAL A 17 -1.67 14.09 -0.88
N LEU A 18 -0.61 13.32 -1.02
CA LEU A 18 -0.66 11.88 -1.14
C LEU A 18 0.61 11.32 -0.52
N GLU A 19 0.45 10.67 0.62
CA GLU A 19 1.52 10.01 1.34
C GLU A 19 1.10 8.57 1.59
N GLY A 20 2.02 7.65 1.32
CA GLY A 20 1.82 6.24 1.57
C GLY A 20 2.95 5.71 2.44
N ASN A 21 2.63 4.82 3.36
CA ASN A 21 3.62 4.13 4.15
C ASN A 21 3.27 2.65 4.20
N TRP A 22 4.11 1.84 3.57
CA TRP A 22 4.14 0.41 3.77
C TRP A 22 4.95 0.10 5.01
N SER A 23 4.45 -0.83 5.83
CA SER A 23 5.16 -1.38 6.98
C SER A 23 5.20 -2.90 6.88
N PHE A 24 6.36 -3.47 7.19
CA PHE A 24 6.61 -4.91 7.23
C PHE A 24 6.97 -5.29 8.65
N THR A 25 6.12 -6.11 9.28
CA THR A 25 6.33 -6.57 10.65
C THR A 25 6.55 -8.07 10.62
N GLY A 26 7.76 -8.53 10.93
CA GLY A 26 8.04 -9.95 11.10
C GLY A 26 7.14 -10.56 12.16
N LEU A 27 6.46 -11.65 11.81
CA LEU A 27 5.64 -12.45 12.73
C LEU A 27 6.43 -13.67 13.21
N ASP A 28 7.20 -14.28 12.32
CA ASP A 28 8.15 -15.37 12.58
C ASP A 28 9.24 -15.38 11.48
N GLU A 29 10.09 -16.41 11.44
CA GLU A 29 11.18 -16.54 10.44
C GLU A 29 10.68 -16.66 8.99
N CYS A 30 9.43 -17.08 8.79
CA CYS A 30 8.83 -17.39 7.50
C CYS A 30 7.56 -16.57 7.20
N ALA A 31 7.18 -15.64 8.08
CA ALA A 31 5.96 -14.86 7.96
C ALA A 31 6.17 -13.40 8.36
N SER A 32 5.59 -12.51 7.55
CA SER A 32 5.56 -11.07 7.79
C SER A 32 4.13 -10.58 7.60
N ARG A 33 3.71 -9.65 8.46
CA ARG A 33 2.52 -8.84 8.25
C ARG A 33 2.88 -7.63 7.41
N VAL A 34 2.07 -7.36 6.39
CA VAL A 34 2.18 -6.18 5.55
C VAL A 34 1.01 -5.26 5.86
N ASP A 35 1.31 -4.00 6.13
CA ASP A 35 0.31 -2.95 6.34
C ASP A 35 0.58 -1.81 5.36
N LEU A 36 -0.47 -1.31 4.70
CA LEU A 36 -0.43 -0.09 3.89
C LEU A 36 -1.30 0.98 4.53
N ARG A 37 -0.69 2.11 4.88
CA ARG A 37 -1.41 3.34 5.23
C ARG A 37 -1.27 4.35 4.09
N VAL A 38 -2.38 4.93 3.66
CA VAL A 38 -2.38 6.02 2.68
C VAL A 38 -3.16 7.20 3.26
N GLU A 39 -2.56 8.38 3.21
CA GLU A 39 -3.17 9.66 3.54
C GLU A 39 -3.22 10.50 2.28
N PHE A 40 -4.38 11.08 1.96
CA PHE A 40 -4.54 11.86 0.74
C PHE A 40 -5.58 12.97 0.86
N SER A 41 -5.43 13.99 0.02
CA SER A 41 -6.43 15.03 -0.24
C SER A 41 -6.39 15.46 -1.70
N PHE A 42 -7.54 15.84 -2.26
CA PHE A 42 -7.66 16.22 -3.67
C PHE A 42 -7.44 17.71 -3.90
N SER A 43 -6.84 18.02 -5.04
CA SER A 43 -6.67 19.39 -5.56
C SER A 43 -7.98 19.92 -6.16
N GLY A 44 -8.97 20.18 -5.30
CA GLY A 44 -10.23 20.84 -5.66
C GLY A 44 -11.48 19.94 -5.68
N ARG A 45 -12.64 20.59 -5.50
CA ARG A 45 -13.95 19.93 -5.24
C ARG A 45 -14.54 19.13 -6.40
N LEU A 46 -14.11 19.40 -7.63
CA LEU A 46 -14.60 18.71 -8.83
C LEU A 46 -13.99 17.31 -8.97
N ILE A 47 -12.68 17.18 -8.73
CA ILE A 47 -11.94 15.92 -8.79
C ILE A 47 -12.36 14.99 -7.64
N GLU A 48 -12.58 15.57 -6.46
CA GLU A 48 -13.08 14.86 -5.28
C GLU A 48 -14.34 14.04 -5.58
N ARG A 49 -15.24 14.52 -6.44
CA ARG A 49 -16.48 13.78 -6.76
C ARG A 49 -16.27 12.61 -7.74
N SER A 50 -15.24 12.67 -8.58
CA SER A 50 -15.01 11.68 -9.64
C SER A 50 -14.10 10.55 -9.19
N ILE A 51 -13.02 10.87 -8.46
CA ILE A 51 -11.96 9.91 -8.10
C ILE A 51 -12.09 9.41 -6.66
N SER A 52 -12.63 10.20 -5.73
CA SER A 52 -12.70 9.81 -4.30
C SER A 52 -13.43 8.49 -4.08
N GLY A 53 -14.51 8.24 -4.83
CA GLY A 53 -15.32 7.02 -4.68
C GLY A 53 -14.57 5.72 -5.01
N VAL A 54 -13.56 5.77 -5.89
CA VAL A 54 -12.79 4.58 -6.30
C VAL A 54 -11.39 4.54 -5.71
N PHE A 55 -10.83 5.69 -5.32
CA PHE A 55 -9.45 5.76 -4.85
C PHE A 55 -9.24 4.95 -3.57
N SER A 56 -10.16 5.04 -2.61
CA SER A 56 -10.10 4.22 -1.39
C SER A 56 -10.16 2.72 -1.69
N GLN A 57 -10.94 2.32 -2.71
CA GLN A 57 -11.00 0.93 -3.14
C GLN A 57 -9.68 0.47 -3.78
N ILE A 58 -9.07 1.33 -4.62
CA ILE A 58 -7.75 1.06 -5.21
C ILE A 58 -6.73 0.84 -4.09
N CYS A 59 -6.63 1.76 -3.12
CA CYS A 59 -5.72 1.62 -1.98
C CYS A 59 -5.98 0.33 -1.18
N GLY A 60 -7.25 0.00 -0.94
CA GLY A 60 -7.64 -1.22 -0.24
C GLY A 60 -7.25 -2.50 -0.97
N SER A 61 -7.18 -2.48 -2.30
CA SER A 61 -6.82 -3.65 -3.10
C SER A 61 -5.32 -3.81 -3.35
N LEU A 62 -4.44 -2.96 -2.81
CA LEU A 62 -3.00 -3.04 -3.09
C LEU A 62 -2.27 -4.11 -2.26
N VAL A 63 -2.83 -4.51 -1.12
CA VAL A 63 -2.18 -5.47 -0.21
C VAL A 63 -2.16 -6.89 -0.82
N ASP A 64 -3.27 -7.33 -1.41
CA ASP A 64 -3.36 -8.70 -1.96
C ASP A 64 -2.38 -8.92 -3.12
N PRO A 65 -2.31 -8.06 -4.16
CA PRO A 65 -1.32 -8.22 -5.23
C PRO A 65 0.13 -8.13 -4.75
N PHE A 66 0.38 -7.35 -3.69
CA PHE A 66 1.70 -7.28 -3.07
C PHE A 66 2.06 -8.63 -2.43
N ALA A 67 1.14 -9.20 -1.66
CA ALA A 67 1.32 -10.51 -1.04
C ALA A 67 1.48 -11.62 -2.09
N ASP A 68 0.66 -11.62 -3.14
CA ASP A 68 0.76 -12.56 -4.26
C ASP A 68 2.13 -12.47 -4.93
N ARG A 69 2.63 -11.24 -5.15
CA ARG A 69 3.95 -11.04 -5.73
C ARG A 69 5.06 -11.55 -4.81
N ALA A 70 4.93 -11.36 -3.50
CA ALA A 70 5.88 -11.92 -2.54
C ALA A 70 5.89 -13.45 -2.60
N CYS A 71 4.73 -14.11 -2.67
CA CYS A 71 4.63 -15.56 -2.86
C CYS A 71 5.28 -16.03 -4.16
N GLN A 72 5.15 -15.29 -5.27
CA GLN A 72 5.80 -15.63 -6.53
C GLN A 72 7.33 -15.53 -6.47
N VAL A 73 7.87 -14.58 -5.69
CA VAL A 73 9.32 -14.33 -5.60
C VAL A 73 9.98 -15.23 -4.56
N TYR A 74 9.31 -15.45 -3.42
CA TYR A 74 9.88 -16.12 -2.25
C TYR A 74 9.27 -17.50 -1.97
N GLY A 75 8.19 -17.88 -2.66
CA GLY A 75 7.46 -19.14 -2.48
C GLY A 75 6.29 -19.02 -1.52
N GLU A 76 5.39 -20.01 -1.54
CA GLU A 76 4.31 -20.10 -0.57
C GLU A 76 4.82 -20.55 0.80
N ARG A 77 4.10 -20.12 1.85
CA ARG A 77 4.32 -20.61 3.21
C ARG A 77 4.16 -22.13 3.24
N ARG A 78 5.25 -22.86 3.39
CA ARG A 78 5.21 -24.29 3.71
C ARG A 78 4.82 -24.44 5.17
N PHE A 79 3.61 -24.91 5.42
CA PHE A 79 3.27 -25.54 6.69
C PHE A 79 3.93 -26.93 6.67
N ALA A 80 5.03 -27.07 7.41
CA ALA A 80 5.55 -28.38 7.79
C ALA A 80 4.86 -28.84 9.07
#